data_AF-A0AAV2Q319-F1
#
_entry.id   AF-A0AAV2Q319-F1
#
_cell.length_a   1.000
_cell.length_b   1.000
_cell.length_c   1.000
_cell.angle_alpha   90.00
_cell.angle_beta   90.00
_cell.angle_gamma   90.00
#
_symmetry.space_group_name_H-M   'P 1'
#
loop_
_entity.id
_entity.type
_entity.pdbx_description
1 polymer ?
#
loop_
_entity_poly.entity_id
_entity_poly.type
_entity_poly.pdbx_seq_one_letter_code
_entity_poly.pdbx_strand_id
1 'polypeptide(L)'
;MNNSERIKVIQSHIAFANKNSTVRSMAAGNPITSHVLDTSSGQPASSLKMSLHRMEGEEWKKVSSKVTNADGRASGFLTQAQFTAGIYKMFFDTGDYYKEQSSKCFYPYVEV
;
A
#
# COMPACT_ATOMS: atom_id res chain seq x y z
N MET A 1 36.33 3.62 38.91
CA MET A 1 36.01 3.61 37.47
C MET A 1 37.04 4.45 36.74
N ASN A 2 37.92 3.82 35.97
CA ASN A 2 39.00 4.52 35.25
C ASN A 2 38.51 5.02 33.87
N ASN A 3 39.26 5.94 33.25
CA ASN A 3 38.85 6.58 31.99
C ASN A 3 38.64 5.54 30.86
N SER A 4 39.38 4.44 30.86
CA SER A 4 39.23 3.36 29.88
C SER A 4 37.89 2.63 30.00
N GLU A 5 37.40 2.40 31.22
CA GLU A 5 36.07 1.82 31.46
C GLU A 5 34.95 2.75 31.01
N ARG A 6 35.09 4.06 31.24
CA ARG A 6 34.11 5.07 30.80
C ARG A 6 34.04 5.15 29.27
N ILE A 7 35.19 5.11 28.58
CA ILE A 7 35.24 5.09 27.12
C ILE A 7 34.59 3.83 26.55
N LYS A 8 34.81 2.67 27.18
CA LYS A 8 34.20 1.40 26.74
C LYS A 8 32.67 1.40 26.86
N VAL A 9 32.15 2.03 27.92
CA VAL A 9 30.70 2.22 28.12
C VAL A 9 30.12 3.21 27.10
N ILE A 10 30.82 4.29 26.77
CA ILE A 10 30.36 5.25 25.76
C ILE A 10 30.38 4.60 24.36
N GLN A 11 31.45 3.86 24.03
CA GLN A 11 31.56 3.13 22.77
C GLN A 11 30.47 2.07 22.62
N SER A 12 30.08 1.37 23.69
CA SER A 12 29.00 0.38 23.64
C SER A 12 27.63 1.04 23.43
N HIS A 13 27.36 2.19 24.06
CA HIS A 13 26.10 2.94 23.84
C HIS A 13 26.03 3.54 22.44
N ILE A 14 27.13 4.07 21.90
CA ILE A 14 27.19 4.60 20.52
C ILE A 14 27.00 3.46 19.51
N ALA A 15 27.65 2.31 19.71
CA ALA A 15 27.47 1.14 18.86
C ALA A 15 26.03 0.59 18.91
N PHE A 16 25.38 0.63 20.08
CA PHE A 16 23.98 0.24 20.25
C PHE A 16 23.02 1.21 19.53
N ALA A 17 23.27 2.52 19.65
CA ALA A 17 22.49 3.54 18.94
C ALA A 17 22.63 3.42 17.41
N ASN A 18 23.84 3.12 16.90
CA ASN A 18 24.07 2.93 15.45
C ASN A 18 23.47 1.62 14.90
N LYS A 19 23.42 0.54 15.70
CA LYS A 19 22.68 -0.67 15.34
C LYS A 19 21.17 -0.40 15.21
N ASN A 20 20.61 0.47 16.05
CA ASN A 20 19.19 0.85 15.97
C ASN A 20 18.90 1.91 14.90
N SER A 21 19.91 2.67 14.45
CA SER A 21 19.78 3.67 13.39
C SER A 21 19.84 3.07 11.98
N THR A 22 20.41 1.87 11.84
CA THR A 22 20.61 1.19 10.54
C THR A 22 19.38 0.37 10.13
N VAL A 23 18.35 0.29 10.97
CA VAL A 23 17.06 -0.33 10.62
C VAL A 23 15.92 0.60 11.03
N ARG A 24 15.91 1.84 10.51
CA ARG A 24 14.63 2.32 9.99
C ARG A 24 14.31 1.36 8.86
N SER A 25 13.49 0.36 9.18
CA SER A 25 12.72 -0.34 8.17
C SER A 25 12.13 0.76 7.29
N MET A 26 12.71 0.95 6.11
CA MET A 26 12.01 1.55 4.98
C MET A 26 10.81 0.64 4.86
N ALA A 27 9.68 1.01 5.49
CA ALA A 27 8.47 0.22 5.48
C ALA A 27 8.32 -0.28 4.06
N ALA A 28 8.47 -1.61 3.86
CA ALA A 28 8.75 -2.21 2.57
C ALA A 28 7.90 -1.48 1.52
N GLY A 29 8.56 -0.67 0.68
CA GLY A 29 7.91 0.49 0.07
C GLY A 29 6.61 0.07 -0.59
N ASN A 30 5.49 0.60 -0.11
CA ASN A 30 4.16 0.47 -0.72
C ASN A 30 3.90 1.78 -1.49
N PRO A 31 4.50 1.99 -2.66
CA PRO A 31 4.46 3.27 -3.37
C PRO A 31 3.06 3.63 -3.86
N ILE A 32 2.19 2.63 -4.05
CA ILE A 32 0.78 2.79 -4.38
C ILE A 32 -0.03 2.20 -3.24
N THR A 33 -0.94 3.02 -2.70
CA THR A 33 -1.94 2.62 -1.72
C THR A 33 -3.31 3.13 -2.17
N SER A 34 -4.36 2.50 -1.70
CA SER A 34 -5.75 2.86 -1.99
C SER A 34 -6.55 2.85 -0.69
N HIS A 35 -7.50 3.78 -0.59
CA HIS A 35 -8.49 3.85 0.48
C HIS A 35 -9.83 4.20 -0.15
N VAL A 36 -10.82 3.34 0.03
CA VAL A 36 -12.13 3.45 -0.59
C VAL A 36 -13.17 3.63 0.51
N LEU A 37 -13.96 4.70 0.37
CA LEU A 37 -15.05 5.03 1.27
C LEU A 37 -16.36 4.89 0.51
N ASP A 38 -17.32 4.14 1.06
CA ASP A 38 -18.70 4.18 0.62
C ASP A 38 -19.39 5.37 1.29
N THR A 39 -19.60 6.43 0.51
CA THR A 39 -20.23 7.65 0.99
C THR A 39 -21.73 7.52 1.22
N SER A 40 -22.38 6.48 0.68
CA SER A 40 -23.82 6.26 0.88
C SER A 40 -24.12 5.74 2.29
N SER A 41 -23.25 4.89 2.82
CA SER A 41 -23.32 4.38 4.20
C SER A 41 -22.43 5.16 5.18
N GLY A 42 -21.50 5.96 4.66
CA GLY A 42 -20.49 6.65 5.45
C GLY A 42 -19.44 5.70 6.04
N GLN A 43 -19.30 4.50 5.49
CA GLN A 43 -18.41 3.45 5.99
C GLN A 43 -17.27 3.15 5.01
N PRO A 44 -16.14 2.63 5.48
CA PRO A 44 -15.10 2.12 4.58
C PRO A 44 -15.65 0.98 3.71
N ALA A 45 -15.33 1.02 2.41
CA ALA A 45 -15.77 0.01 1.47
C ALA A 45 -14.90 -1.25 1.61
N SER A 46 -15.23 -2.11 2.58
CA SER A 46 -14.55 -3.38 2.80
C SER A 46 -14.90 -4.42 1.73
N SER A 47 -14.00 -5.37 1.49
CA SER A 47 -14.18 -6.47 0.53
C SER A 47 -14.34 -6.05 -0.95
N LEU A 48 -14.01 -4.80 -1.30
CA LEU A 48 -14.04 -4.31 -2.67
C LEU A 48 -12.83 -4.82 -3.45
N LYS A 49 -13.10 -5.50 -4.57
CA LYS A 49 -12.05 -6.01 -5.49
C LYS A 49 -11.47 -4.86 -6.32
N MET A 50 -10.15 -4.84 -6.45
CA MET A 50 -9.45 -3.86 -7.28
C MET A 50 -8.19 -4.46 -7.91
N SER A 51 -7.71 -3.82 -8.97
CA SER A 51 -6.45 -4.22 -9.59
C SER A 51 -5.68 -3.05 -10.17
N LEU A 52 -4.36 -3.14 -10.05
CA LEU A 52 -3.43 -2.21 -10.66
C LEU A 52 -3.00 -2.73 -12.03
N HIS A 53 -3.01 -1.86 -13.02
CA HIS A 53 -2.51 -2.11 -14.36
C HIS A 53 -1.43 -1.09 -14.71
N ARG A 54 -0.55 -1.46 -15.64
CA ARG A 54 0.47 -0.59 -16.23
C ARG A 54 0.34 -0.65 -17.74
N MET A 55 0.50 0.51 -18.39
CA MET A 55 0.60 0.57 -19.85
C MET A 55 1.95 0.03 -20.30
N GLU A 56 1.94 -0.97 -21.18
CA GLU A 56 3.12 -1.49 -21.87
C GLU A 56 2.87 -1.42 -23.38
N GLY A 57 3.51 -0.46 -24.05
CA GLY A 57 3.16 -0.12 -25.43
C GLY A 57 1.78 0.51 -25.50
N GLU A 58 0.84 -0.15 -26.16
CA GLU A 58 -0.56 0.26 -26.28
C GLU A 58 -1.52 -0.65 -25.48
N GLU A 59 -0.98 -1.56 -24.68
CA GLU A 59 -1.76 -2.54 -23.91
C GLU A 59 -1.68 -2.30 -22.40
N TRP A 60 -2.81 -2.47 -21.72
CA TRP A 60 -2.86 -2.50 -20.26
C TRP A 60 -2.49 -3.89 -19.74
N LYS A 61 -1.36 -4.02 -19.06
CA LYS A 61 -0.98 -5.25 -18.36
C LYS A 61 -1.32 -5.19 -16.89
N LYS A 62 -1.99 -6.24 -16.40
CA LYS A 62 -2.31 -6.37 -14.98
C LYS A 62 -1.04 -6.61 -14.18
N VAL A 63 -0.82 -5.75 -13.19
CA VAL A 63 0.32 -5.80 -12.28
C VAL A 63 -0.04 -6.64 -11.05
N SER A 64 -1.17 -6.35 -10.42
CA SER A 64 -1.65 -7.08 -9.25
C SER A 64 -3.14 -6.86 -9.01
N SER A 65 -3.77 -7.80 -8.30
CA SER A 65 -5.14 -7.68 -7.79
C SER A 65 -5.12 -7.68 -6.26
N LYS A 66 -6.02 -6.90 -5.66
CA LYS A 66 -6.21 -6.80 -4.21
C LYS A 66 -7.70 -6.70 -3.88
N VAL A 67 -7.98 -6.89 -2.60
CA VAL A 67 -9.30 -6.65 -2.00
C VAL A 67 -9.07 -5.70 -0.82
N THR A 68 -9.96 -4.73 -0.64
CA THR A 68 -9.88 -3.82 0.52
C THR A 68 -10.11 -4.57 1.82
N ASN A 69 -9.37 -4.18 2.86
CA ASN A 69 -9.57 -4.69 4.21
C ASN A 69 -10.79 -4.05 4.89
N ALA A 70 -11.02 -4.36 6.17
CA ALA A 70 -12.14 -3.82 6.95
C ALA A 70 -12.15 -2.28 7.06
N ASP A 71 -10.99 -1.63 6.90
CA ASP A 71 -10.83 -0.17 6.88
C ASP A 71 -10.90 0.38 5.44
N GLY A 72 -11.38 -0.39 4.45
CA GLY A 72 -11.50 0.06 3.07
C GLY A 72 -10.15 0.29 2.37
N ARG A 73 -9.03 -0.20 2.93
CA ARG A 73 -7.68 0.06 2.43
C ARG A 73 -7.08 -1.13 1.71
N ALA A 74 -6.22 -0.83 0.75
CA ALA A 74 -5.34 -1.80 0.10
C ALA A 74 -3.95 -1.19 -0.16
N SER A 75 -2.92 -2.00 0.01
CA SER A 75 -1.52 -1.63 -0.24
C SER A 75 -0.75 -2.83 -0.78
N GLY A 76 0.54 -2.63 -1.09
CA GLY A 76 1.39 -3.72 -1.57
C GLY A 76 0.98 -4.24 -2.94
N PHE A 77 0.56 -3.32 -3.83
CA PHE A 77 0.34 -3.62 -5.25
C PHE A 77 1.65 -3.88 -5.99
N LEU A 78 2.71 -3.23 -5.54
CA LEU A 78 4.06 -3.25 -6.09
C LEU A 78 5.07 -3.06 -4.97
N THR A 79 6.28 -3.57 -5.17
CA THR A 79 7.45 -3.15 -4.39
C THR A 79 8.03 -1.86 -4.94
N GLN A 80 8.80 -1.14 -4.13
CA GLN A 80 9.52 0.06 -4.57
C GLN A 80 10.39 -0.18 -5.82
N ALA A 81 11.00 -1.36 -5.96
CA ALA A 81 11.85 -1.69 -7.11
C ALA A 81 11.05 -1.90 -8.40
N GLN A 82 9.79 -2.34 -8.31
CA GLN A 82 8.91 -2.52 -9.46
C GLN A 82 8.20 -1.24 -9.89
N PHE A 83 8.13 -0.24 -9.00
CA PHE A 83 7.51 1.05 -9.28
C PHE A 83 8.45 1.94 -10.07
N THR A 84 8.30 1.90 -11.39
CA THR A 84 9.11 2.64 -12.36
C THR A 84 8.23 3.65 -13.09
N ALA A 85 8.84 4.66 -13.71
CA ALA A 85 8.07 5.66 -14.46
C ALA A 85 7.20 5.01 -15.56
N GLY A 86 6.00 5.55 -15.76
CA GLY A 86 5.05 5.04 -16.74
C GLY A 86 3.62 5.44 -16.39
N ILE A 87 2.68 4.95 -17.20
CA ILE A 87 1.25 5.18 -16.99
C ILE A 87 0.68 3.96 -16.27
N TYR A 88 -0.02 4.20 -15.18
CA TYR A 88 -0.70 3.20 -14.39
C TYR A 88 -2.20 3.47 -14.39
N LYS A 89 -2.98 2.42 -14.17
CA LYS A 89 -4.44 2.51 -14.05
C LYS A 89 -4.92 1.64 -12.91
N MET A 90 -5.72 2.21 -12.03
CA MET A 90 -6.39 1.50 -10.95
C MET A 90 -7.81 1.16 -11.36
N PHE A 91 -8.16 -0.12 -11.35
CA PHE A 91 -9.51 -0.62 -11.58
C PHE A 91 -10.18 -0.94 -10.26
N PHE A 92 -11.41 -0.47 -10.06
CA PHE A 92 -12.24 -0.68 -8.88
C PHE A 92 -13.55 -1.35 -9.30
N ASP A 93 -13.85 -2.53 -8.76
CA ASP A 93 -15.04 -3.31 -9.10
C ASP A 93 -16.27 -2.85 -8.30
N THR A 94 -16.72 -1.63 -8.56
CA THR A 94 -17.84 -1.01 -7.84
C THR A 94 -19.18 -1.70 -8.13
N GLY A 95 -19.35 -2.26 -9.33
CA GLY A 95 -20.55 -2.98 -9.71
C GLY A 95 -20.77 -4.22 -8.85
N ASP A 96 -19.76 -5.10 -8.76
CA ASP A 96 -19.83 -6.29 -7.90
C ASP A 96 -19.99 -5.90 -6.43
N TYR A 97 -19.25 -4.89 -5.96
CA TYR A 97 -19.33 -4.41 -4.57
C TYR A 97 -20.76 -4.04 -4.15
N TYR A 98 -21.46 -3.21 -4.94
CA TYR A 98 -22.83 -2.81 -4.61
C TYR A 98 -23.85 -3.93 -4.87
N LYS A 99 -23.60 -4.82 -5.83
CA LYS A 99 -24.43 -6.00 -6.08
C LYS A 99 -24.46 -6.93 -4.87
N GLU A 100 -23.32 -7.16 -4.23
CA GLU A 100 -23.22 -7.94 -2.99
C GLU A 100 -24.01 -7.29 -1.82
N GLN A 101 -24.17 -5.97 -1.87
CA GLN A 101 -24.96 -5.19 -0.91
C GLN A 101 -26.43 -4.98 -1.33
N SER A 102 -26.90 -5.70 -2.36
CA SER A 102 -28.27 -5.57 -2.89
C SER A 102 -28.64 -4.13 -3.30
N SER A 103 -27.66 -3.33 -3.69
CA SER A 103 -27.80 -1.93 -4.08
C SER A 103 -27.52 -1.76 -5.57
N LYS A 104 -28.22 -0.82 -6.21
CA LYS A 104 -27.97 -0.49 -7.62
C LYS A 104 -26.71 0.36 -7.72
N CYS A 105 -25.83 0.03 -8.66
CA CYS A 105 -24.71 0.87 -9.04
C CYS A 105 -24.87 1.33 -10.49
N PHE A 106 -24.68 2.62 -10.73
CA PHE A 106 -24.66 3.16 -12.10
C PHE A 106 -23.36 2.80 -12.82
N TYR A 107 -22.24 2.76 -12.09
CA TYR A 107 -20.93 2.47 -12.64
C TYR A 107 -20.59 0.97 -12.44
N PRO A 108 -20.50 0.17 -13.51
CA PRO A 108 -20.14 -1.25 -13.38
C PRO A 108 -18.73 -1.41 -12.79
N TYR A 109 -17.86 -0.44 -13.01
CA TYR A 109 -16.54 -0.30 -12.42
C TYR A 109 -16.10 1.16 -12.52
N VAL A 110 -15.03 1.51 -11.81
CA VAL A 110 -14.36 2.81 -11.91
C VAL A 110 -12.89 2.58 -12.23
N GLU A 111 -12.34 3.38 -13.14
CA GLU A 111 -10.90 3.41 -13.45
C GLU A 111 -10.32 4.80 -13.14
N VAL A 112 -9.12 4.82 -12.57
CA VAL A 112 -8.33 6.04 -12.28
C VAL A 112 -6.95 5.91 -12.89
#